data_AF-A0A1J1JFY1-F1
#
_entry.id   AF-A0A1J1JFY1-F1
#
_cell.length_a   1.000
_cell.length_b   1.000
_cell.length_c   1.000
_cell.angle_alpha   90.00
_cell.angle_beta   90.00
_cell.angle_gamma   90.00
#
_symmetry.space_group_name_H-M   'P 1'
#
loop_
_entity.id
_entity.type
_entity.pdbx_description
1 polymer ?
#
loop_
_entity_poly.entity_id
_entity_poly.type
_entity_poly.pdbx_seq_one_letter_code
_entity_poly.pdbx_strand_id
1 'polypeptide(L)'
;MPKKKKSQNPDHPLLFHILDDGSIVYNISDSIRQSNDSQSNNDEISSNNKQNLDFNKNNNSLKSPIRDLNSNCIENPKLQNVLNRSQDAEETKKLVIPIKFEDIVKLIGTNMARMAELIVPVTEFEEKIIQVVNDIDLSGYLLFLYGTSGVGKSTFISSLEFRKHIPIQKIESIDARKLIIDDNESITKLKKLFKRIDSISNKFFMENKNNDTNKLCIVIDYLESLDDEDDNQVKGFFRDLNGLLRQYPIIIIWPVTEKDDLQTMQGFAKSFSSTMFHRTIPFIDFTGPRIQEYPNIAKRTIQIFNRKSCYDFQLTDNDFEDLKNKYENKPKEKHLIRDYLNDVISIWERKTDYLSKIVRSVPRPTEVWFIFCYPEAENTVAQFAKQSYDFIDEMWNAEFKALYTYISAHTQRKADWSSDRLNLALNGILTTKIMYLPTNALVGCIAAYSKEAGLNISKEEFINDYKVPKSWISKKHAKNRLAVTPLYFQLSGGLMTMGKRKSGPVKQALKTATEPFDKFNDNVYKKTISDQRFNKALYYALDEIFIQDKSNLELSCEKIHPFLPTIRPDILINVHNNKYICLEFCYTNDNTPGNMADYVLRKLNTYMKQLWMELGLPPL
;
A
#
# COMPACT_ATOMS: atom_id res chain seq x y z
N MET A 1 42.41 25.29 18.88
CA MET A 1 41.80 24.20 18.09
C MET A 1 41.48 23.02 18.99
N PRO A 2 40.19 22.71 19.22
CA PRO A 2 39.79 21.37 19.63
C PRO A 2 38.67 20.77 18.76
N LYS A 3 38.58 19.44 18.85
CA LYS A 3 37.98 18.45 17.95
C LYS A 3 36.45 18.51 17.83
N LYS A 4 35.94 18.34 16.60
CA LYS A 4 34.54 18.02 16.26
C LYS A 4 34.12 16.69 16.89
N LYS A 5 33.05 16.69 17.69
CA LYS A 5 32.26 15.48 18.02
C LYS A 5 31.13 15.36 16.99
N LYS A 6 31.06 14.21 16.31
CA LYS A 6 29.91 13.76 15.51
C LYS A 6 28.76 13.43 16.47
N SER A 7 27.59 14.03 16.31
CA SER A 7 26.35 13.54 16.94
C SER A 7 25.79 12.41 16.08
N GLN A 8 25.55 11.27 16.72
CA GLN A 8 24.74 10.19 16.16
C GLN A 8 23.29 10.66 16.09
N ASN A 9 22.68 10.52 14.92
CA ASN A 9 21.24 10.64 14.73
C ASN A 9 20.59 9.39 15.36
N PRO A 10 19.58 9.49 16.23
CA PRO A 10 18.72 8.37 16.53
C PRO A 10 17.73 8.21 15.37
N ASP A 11 17.74 7.04 14.74
CA ASP A 11 16.78 6.66 13.71
C ASP A 11 15.36 6.71 14.30
N HIS A 12 14.51 7.58 13.73
CA HIS A 12 13.06 7.52 13.96
C HIS A 12 12.51 6.28 13.22
N PRO A 13 11.81 5.35 13.89
CA PRO A 13 11.15 4.25 13.19
C PRO A 13 10.00 4.82 12.33
N LEU A 14 9.96 4.41 11.06
CA LEU A 14 8.86 4.72 10.14
C LEU A 14 7.54 4.19 10.71
N LEU A 15 6.52 5.04 10.73
CA LEU A 15 5.19 4.76 11.32
C LEU A 15 4.37 3.72 10.52
N PHE A 16 4.87 3.29 9.36
CA PHE A 16 4.21 2.37 8.45
C PHE A 16 5.24 1.54 7.68
N HIS A 17 4.91 0.28 7.44
CA HIS A 17 5.56 -0.55 6.43
C HIS A 17 4.59 -0.80 5.28
N ILE A 18 5.07 -0.57 4.05
CA ILE A 18 4.37 -0.93 2.82
C ILE A 18 4.89 -2.33 2.45
N LEU A 19 3.99 -3.32 2.41
CA LEU A 19 4.31 -4.66 1.93
C LEU A 19 4.38 -4.67 0.39
N ASP A 20 5.05 -5.66 -0.20
CA ASP A 20 5.23 -5.80 -1.66
C ASP A 20 3.91 -5.89 -2.45
N ASP A 21 2.79 -6.13 -1.77
CA ASP A 21 1.44 -6.15 -2.34
C ASP A 21 0.70 -4.79 -2.26
N GLY A 22 1.33 -3.77 -1.67
CA GLY A 22 0.79 -2.43 -1.49
C GLY A 22 -0.07 -2.25 -0.24
N SER A 23 -0.17 -3.25 0.63
CA SER A 23 -0.86 -3.13 1.92
C SER A 23 0.00 -2.38 2.96
N ILE A 24 -0.66 -1.59 3.82
CA ILE A 24 -0.03 -0.76 4.85
C ILE A 24 -0.26 -1.42 6.21
N VAL A 25 0.81 -1.75 6.93
CA VAL A 25 0.77 -2.26 8.30
C VAL A 25 1.19 -1.16 9.28
N TYR A 26 0.35 -0.89 10.28
CA TYR A 26 0.62 0.07 11.36
C TYR A 26 1.27 -0.62 12.56
N ASN A 27 2.42 -0.14 13.01
CA ASN A 27 3.05 -0.63 14.24
C ASN A 27 2.40 0.03 15.47
N ILE A 28 1.49 -0.69 16.12
CA ILE A 28 0.89 -0.30 17.42
C ILE A 28 1.55 -1.13 18.52
N SER A 29 2.83 -0.89 18.80
CA SER A 29 3.45 -1.42 20.01
C SER A 29 4.79 -0.74 20.24
N ASP A 30 4.86 0.18 21.21
CA ASP A 30 6.07 0.42 22.02
C ASP A 30 5.86 1.39 23.21
N SER A 31 4.65 1.93 23.44
CA SER A 31 4.39 2.85 24.57
C SER A 31 3.87 2.20 25.87
N ILE A 32 3.79 0.87 25.97
CA ILE A 32 3.14 0.18 27.13
C ILE A 32 4.13 -0.29 28.22
N ARG A 33 5.45 -0.20 28.02
CA ARG A 33 6.42 -0.68 29.03
C ARG A 33 7.19 0.46 29.70
N GLN A 34 6.49 1.34 30.42
CA GLN A 34 7.14 2.22 31.41
C GLN A 34 6.16 2.83 32.43
N SER A 35 5.33 1.99 33.04
CA SER A 35 4.67 2.34 34.32
C SER A 35 4.01 1.09 34.89
N ASN A 36 4.72 0.31 35.69
CA ASN A 36 4.15 -0.60 36.68
C ASN A 36 5.26 -1.08 37.61
N ASP A 37 5.63 -0.21 38.55
CA ASP A 37 6.29 -0.58 39.80
C ASP A 37 5.41 -0.06 40.94
N SER A 38 4.65 -0.97 41.58
CA SER A 38 4.36 -0.98 43.02
C SER A 38 3.28 -2.03 43.40
N GLN A 39 3.77 -3.14 43.96
CA GLN A 39 3.31 -3.88 45.16
C GLN A 39 1.81 -4.17 45.43
N SER A 40 1.52 -5.49 45.39
CA SER A 40 0.85 -6.37 46.38
C SER A 40 -0.52 -6.01 46.99
N ASN A 41 -1.51 -6.88 46.79
CA ASN A 41 -1.92 -7.85 47.82
C ASN A 41 -2.93 -8.89 47.31
N ASN A 42 -2.86 -10.06 47.95
CA ASN A 42 -3.63 -11.29 47.75
C ASN A 42 -5.15 -11.09 47.90
N ASP A 43 -5.94 -11.90 47.20
CA ASP A 43 -6.73 -12.95 47.85
C ASP A 43 -7.40 -13.89 46.82
N GLU A 44 -7.41 -15.17 47.20
CA GLU A 44 -8.01 -16.31 46.53
C GLU A 44 -9.53 -16.18 46.42
N ILE A 45 -10.14 -16.80 45.40
CA ILE A 45 -11.31 -17.67 45.54
C ILE A 45 -11.46 -18.53 44.28
N SER A 46 -11.65 -19.81 44.53
CA SER A 46 -11.69 -20.95 43.62
C SER A 46 -13.08 -21.27 43.06
N SER A 47 -13.04 -21.95 41.91
CA SER A 47 -13.83 -23.15 41.55
C SER A 47 -15.25 -23.06 40.94
N ASN A 48 -15.36 -23.81 39.83
CA ASN A 48 -16.47 -24.67 39.38
C ASN A 48 -17.73 -24.06 38.74
N ASN A 49 -17.93 -24.33 37.43
CA ASN A 49 -18.76 -25.48 37.01
C ASN A 49 -18.73 -25.72 35.48
N LYS A 50 -18.54 -26.99 35.12
CA LYS A 50 -18.85 -27.60 33.81
C LYS A 50 -20.28 -28.15 33.86
N GLN A 51 -21.05 -28.03 32.78
CA GLN A 51 -21.97 -29.09 32.37
C GLN A 51 -22.31 -28.98 30.87
N ASN A 52 -22.14 -30.13 30.20
CA ASN A 52 -22.46 -30.44 28.81
C ASN A 52 -23.98 -30.56 28.59
N LEU A 53 -24.42 -30.45 27.33
CA LEU A 53 -25.40 -31.36 26.72
C LEU A 53 -25.39 -31.21 25.18
N ASP A 54 -24.94 -32.26 24.50
CA ASP A 54 -25.14 -32.56 23.08
C ASP A 54 -26.55 -33.14 22.84
N PHE A 55 -27.15 -32.93 21.66
CA PHE A 55 -27.96 -33.96 20.98
C PHE A 55 -28.22 -33.67 19.47
N ASN A 56 -27.70 -34.61 18.63
CA ASN A 56 -28.20 -35.21 17.37
C ASN A 56 -28.50 -34.44 16.05
N LYS A 57 -27.66 -34.74 15.04
CA LYS A 57 -27.89 -35.45 13.75
C LYS A 57 -29.30 -35.48 13.11
N ASN A 58 -29.42 -35.04 11.84
CA ASN A 58 -29.51 -35.92 10.63
C ASN A 58 -29.79 -35.17 9.30
N ASN A 59 -28.89 -35.38 8.33
CA ASN A 59 -29.05 -35.81 6.92
C ASN A 59 -30.15 -35.27 5.96
N ASN A 60 -29.63 -34.97 4.74
CA ASN A 60 -30.11 -35.30 3.39
C ASN A 60 -30.93 -34.28 2.55
N SER A 61 -30.18 -33.69 1.60
CA SER A 61 -30.34 -33.90 0.14
C SER A 61 -31.34 -33.07 -0.69
N LEU A 62 -30.88 -32.81 -1.92
CA LEU A 62 -31.59 -32.46 -3.17
C LEU A 62 -31.94 -30.99 -3.48
N LYS A 63 -31.25 -30.54 -4.55
CA LYS A 63 -31.76 -29.85 -5.75
C LYS A 63 -32.36 -28.45 -5.63
N SER A 64 -31.68 -27.52 -6.29
CA SER A 64 -32.26 -26.31 -6.88
C SER A 64 -33.47 -26.64 -7.77
N PRO A 65 -34.42 -25.69 -7.89
CA PRO A 65 -34.51 -25.04 -9.19
C PRO A 65 -34.67 -23.52 -9.10
N ILE A 66 -34.05 -22.88 -10.08
CA ILE A 66 -34.23 -21.48 -10.49
C ILE A 66 -35.70 -21.24 -10.82
N ARG A 67 -36.29 -20.17 -10.26
CA ARG A 67 -37.41 -19.45 -10.87
C ARG A 67 -37.25 -17.95 -10.63
N ASP A 68 -37.33 -17.23 -11.75
CA ASP A 68 -37.37 -15.78 -11.87
C ASP A 68 -38.51 -15.16 -11.05
N LEU A 69 -38.19 -14.07 -10.36
CA LEU A 69 -39.15 -13.04 -9.95
C LEU A 69 -38.46 -11.68 -10.07
N ASN A 70 -38.62 -11.04 -11.24
CA ASN A 70 -38.55 -9.59 -11.35
C ASN A 70 -39.84 -9.01 -10.77
N SER A 71 -39.74 -8.22 -9.69
CA SER A 71 -40.45 -6.94 -9.55
C SER A 71 -40.15 -6.25 -8.21
N ASN A 72 -39.57 -5.06 -8.32
CA ASN A 72 -39.73 -3.88 -7.46
C ASN A 72 -39.57 -4.02 -5.95
N CYS A 73 -38.41 -3.57 -5.43
CA CYS A 73 -38.32 -2.94 -4.12
C CYS A 73 -37.20 -1.89 -4.09
N ILE A 74 -37.62 -0.61 -4.15
CA ILE A 74 -37.04 0.57 -3.50
C ILE A 74 -35.56 0.86 -3.83
N GLU A 75 -35.36 1.75 -4.81
CA GLU A 75 -34.09 2.43 -5.04
C GLU A 75 -33.62 3.13 -3.76
N ASN A 76 -32.52 2.64 -3.19
CA ASN A 76 -31.87 3.27 -2.06
C ASN A 76 -30.88 4.32 -2.61
N PRO A 77 -31.09 5.64 -2.39
CA PRO A 77 -30.20 6.69 -2.90
C PRO A 77 -28.76 6.57 -2.39
N LYS A 78 -28.53 5.78 -1.33
CA LYS A 78 -27.21 5.46 -0.79
C LYS A 78 -26.44 4.42 -1.61
N LEU A 79 -27.11 3.56 -2.39
CA LEU A 79 -26.46 2.62 -3.31
C LEU A 79 -26.15 3.24 -4.68
N GLN A 80 -26.98 4.16 -5.17
CA GLN A 80 -26.68 4.87 -6.43
C GLN A 80 -25.44 5.76 -6.33
N ASN A 81 -25.14 6.34 -5.17
CA ASN A 81 -23.88 7.09 -4.97
C ASN A 81 -22.63 6.20 -4.82
N VAL A 82 -22.79 4.91 -4.52
CA VAL A 82 -21.69 3.92 -4.57
C VAL A 82 -21.52 3.41 -6.00
N LEU A 83 -22.60 3.23 -6.75
CA LEU A 83 -22.59 2.86 -8.17
C LEU A 83 -22.12 4.00 -9.10
N ASN A 84 -22.37 5.26 -8.77
CA ASN A 84 -21.89 6.42 -9.53
C ASN A 84 -20.39 6.71 -9.29
N ARG A 85 -19.79 6.17 -8.22
CA ARG A 85 -18.32 6.17 -8.03
C ARG A 85 -17.58 5.21 -8.98
N SER A 86 -18.30 4.32 -9.67
CA SER A 86 -17.75 3.42 -10.69
C SER A 86 -17.62 4.07 -12.08
N GLN A 87 -18.12 5.30 -12.28
CA GLN A 87 -18.05 5.98 -13.58
C GLN A 87 -16.97 7.06 -13.65
N ASP A 88 -16.58 7.68 -12.52
CA ASP A 88 -15.43 8.60 -12.45
C ASP A 88 -14.15 7.92 -11.93
N ALA A 89 -14.25 6.69 -11.43
CA ALA A 89 -13.15 5.75 -11.46
C ALA A 89 -13.11 5.10 -12.85
N GLU A 90 -12.61 5.82 -13.85
CA GLU A 90 -11.87 5.16 -14.93
C GLU A 90 -10.63 4.53 -14.29
N GLU A 91 -10.90 3.41 -13.64
CA GLU A 91 -10.06 2.26 -13.35
C GLU A 91 -8.66 2.47 -13.93
N THR A 92 -7.69 2.83 -13.10
CA THR A 92 -6.29 2.56 -13.41
C THR A 92 -6.15 1.05 -13.55
N LYS A 93 -6.54 0.51 -14.71
CA LYS A 93 -6.60 -0.91 -15.02
C LYS A 93 -5.18 -1.44 -14.87
N LYS A 94 -4.94 -2.11 -13.74
CA LYS A 94 -3.64 -2.68 -13.43
C LYS A 94 -3.32 -3.73 -14.50
N LEU A 95 -2.25 -3.51 -15.25
CA LEU A 95 -1.73 -4.49 -16.18
C LEU A 95 -1.13 -5.66 -15.41
N VAL A 96 -1.60 -6.88 -15.68
CA VAL A 96 -1.08 -8.10 -15.06
C VAL A 96 -0.26 -8.87 -16.09
N ILE A 97 1.05 -8.95 -15.86
CA ILE A 97 2.00 -9.78 -16.63
C ILE A 97 2.77 -10.63 -15.62
N PRO A 98 2.45 -11.94 -15.46
CA PRO A 98 3.24 -12.81 -14.61
C PRO A 98 4.62 -13.06 -15.21
N ILE A 99 5.65 -12.92 -14.38
CA ILE A 99 7.06 -12.94 -14.79
C ILE A 99 7.71 -14.30 -14.47
N LYS A 100 7.18 -15.02 -13.46
CA LYS A 100 7.64 -16.35 -13.06
C LYS A 100 6.64 -17.42 -13.47
N PHE A 101 7.14 -18.64 -13.67
CA PHE A 101 6.31 -19.79 -14.01
C PHE A 101 5.31 -20.12 -12.88
N GLU A 102 5.73 -19.96 -11.63
CA GLU A 102 4.89 -20.22 -10.46
C GLU A 102 3.71 -19.25 -10.40
N ASP A 103 3.92 -17.99 -10.80
CA ASP A 103 2.85 -16.99 -10.89
C ASP A 103 1.86 -17.34 -12.00
N ILE A 104 2.36 -17.82 -13.15
CA ILE A 104 1.53 -18.32 -14.26
C ILE A 104 0.65 -19.48 -13.77
N VAL A 105 1.23 -20.49 -13.11
CA VAL A 105 0.49 -21.64 -12.56
C VAL A 105 -0.56 -21.18 -11.54
N LYS A 106 -0.19 -20.28 -10.63
CA LYS A 106 -1.09 -19.75 -9.59
C LYS A 106 -2.29 -18.99 -10.18
N LEU A 107 -2.07 -18.22 -11.25
CA LEU A 107 -3.11 -17.40 -11.88
C LEU A 107 -3.98 -18.19 -12.88
N ILE A 108 -3.41 -19.17 -13.60
CA ILE A 108 -4.16 -20.01 -14.54
C ILE A 108 -4.94 -21.13 -13.82
N GLY A 109 -4.41 -21.64 -12.71
CA GLY A 109 -5.01 -22.76 -11.98
C GLY A 109 -4.97 -24.05 -12.81
N THR A 110 -6.06 -24.83 -12.78
CA THR A 110 -6.17 -26.13 -13.45
C THR A 110 -6.47 -26.07 -14.95
N ASN A 111 -6.55 -24.86 -15.53
CA ASN A 111 -6.92 -24.68 -16.93
C ASN A 111 -5.72 -24.88 -17.88
N MET A 112 -5.35 -26.14 -18.07
CA MET A 112 -4.21 -26.56 -18.91
C MET A 112 -4.30 -26.10 -20.37
N ALA A 113 -5.51 -25.91 -20.91
CA ALA A 113 -5.68 -25.41 -22.28
C ALA A 113 -5.13 -23.98 -22.45
N ARG A 114 -5.35 -23.10 -21.47
CA ARG A 114 -4.83 -21.73 -21.48
C ARG A 114 -3.31 -21.68 -21.29
N MET A 115 -2.75 -22.66 -20.58
CA MET A 115 -1.31 -22.79 -20.46
C MET A 115 -0.68 -23.18 -21.80
N ALA A 116 -1.30 -24.07 -22.57
CA ALA A 116 -0.84 -24.43 -23.91
C ALA A 116 -0.90 -23.25 -24.91
N GLU A 117 -1.88 -22.36 -24.81
CA GLU A 117 -1.99 -21.15 -25.66
C GLU A 117 -0.84 -20.15 -25.43
N LEU A 118 -0.35 -20.08 -24.19
CA LEU A 118 0.74 -19.19 -23.77
C LEU A 118 2.10 -19.66 -24.30
N ILE A 119 2.33 -20.97 -24.33
CA ILE A 119 3.67 -21.51 -24.52
C ILE A 119 4.02 -21.61 -26.01
N VAL A 120 5.04 -20.84 -26.40
CA VAL A 120 5.66 -20.94 -27.72
C VAL A 120 6.55 -22.19 -27.77
N PRO A 121 6.39 -23.08 -28.77
CA PRO A 121 7.29 -24.22 -28.95
C PRO A 121 8.74 -23.78 -29.15
N VAL A 122 9.67 -24.52 -28.55
CA VAL A 122 11.11 -24.28 -28.73
C VAL A 122 11.72 -25.50 -29.42
N THR A 123 11.39 -25.64 -30.72
CA THR A 123 11.59 -26.86 -31.52
C THR A 123 13.01 -27.41 -31.46
N GLU A 124 14.03 -26.57 -31.47
CA GLU A 124 15.44 -27.01 -31.37
C GLU A 124 15.73 -27.82 -30.09
N PHE A 125 15.11 -27.45 -28.96
CA PHE A 125 15.27 -28.19 -27.70
C PHE A 125 14.31 -29.37 -27.61
N GLU A 126 13.11 -29.26 -28.18
CA GLU A 126 12.18 -30.39 -28.31
C GLU A 126 12.82 -31.54 -29.10
N GLU A 127 13.49 -31.25 -30.22
CA GLU A 127 14.22 -32.23 -31.04
C GLU A 127 15.32 -32.95 -30.24
N LYS A 128 16.08 -32.23 -29.40
CA LYS A 128 17.11 -32.83 -28.53
C LYS A 128 16.48 -33.78 -27.50
N ILE A 129 15.33 -33.41 -26.91
CA ILE A 129 14.60 -34.28 -25.99
C ILE A 129 14.07 -35.51 -26.73
N ILE A 130 13.45 -35.34 -27.91
CA ILE A 130 12.95 -36.45 -28.73
C ILE A 130 14.07 -37.44 -29.06
N GLN A 131 15.25 -36.94 -29.45
CA GLN A 131 16.40 -37.79 -29.73
C GLN A 131 16.80 -38.60 -28.48
N VAL A 132 16.97 -37.95 -27.32
CA VAL A 132 17.34 -38.66 -26.09
C VAL A 132 16.29 -39.69 -25.69
N VAL A 133 15.00 -39.35 -25.78
CA VAL A 133 13.91 -40.25 -25.38
C VAL A 133 13.75 -41.43 -26.33
N ASN A 134 13.92 -41.23 -27.64
CA ASN A 134 13.86 -42.31 -28.63
C ASN A 134 14.99 -43.32 -28.46
N ASP A 135 16.17 -42.87 -28.00
CA ASP A 135 17.33 -43.73 -27.75
C ASP A 135 17.25 -44.47 -26.39
N ILE A 136 16.15 -44.29 -25.64
CA ILE A 136 15.85 -45.09 -24.43
C ILE A 136 15.15 -46.37 -24.89
N ASP A 137 15.86 -47.50 -24.82
CA ASP A 137 15.26 -48.83 -25.01
C ASP A 137 15.02 -49.50 -23.65
N LEU A 138 16.08 -50.05 -23.06
CA LEU A 138 16.06 -50.79 -21.79
C LEU A 138 16.63 -50.00 -20.61
N SER A 139 17.45 -48.99 -20.87
CA SER A 139 18.10 -48.15 -19.85
C SER A 139 17.75 -46.68 -20.03
N GLY A 140 17.47 -46.01 -18.91
CA GLY A 140 17.20 -44.59 -18.84
C GLY A 140 18.44 -43.70 -18.88
N TYR A 141 18.18 -42.39 -18.99
CA TYR A 141 19.22 -41.36 -19.02
C TYR A 141 18.97 -40.26 -17.97
N LEU A 142 20.06 -39.74 -17.43
CA LEU A 142 20.11 -38.46 -16.74
C LEU A 142 20.46 -37.37 -17.76
N LEU A 143 19.63 -36.33 -17.81
CA LEU A 143 19.79 -35.19 -18.71
C LEU A 143 19.81 -33.89 -17.92
N PHE A 144 20.95 -33.21 -17.91
CA PHE A 144 21.02 -31.86 -17.36
C PHE A 144 20.47 -30.85 -18.35
N LEU A 145 19.56 -29.98 -17.88
CA LEU A 145 19.04 -28.83 -18.62
C LEU A 145 19.65 -27.56 -18.05
N TYR A 146 20.79 -27.16 -18.60
CA TYR A 146 21.48 -25.95 -18.19
C TYR A 146 20.86 -24.72 -18.85
N GLY A 147 20.76 -23.62 -18.13
CA GLY A 147 20.42 -22.31 -18.69
C GLY A 147 20.24 -21.28 -17.58
N THR A 148 20.50 -20.00 -17.85
CA THR A 148 20.42 -18.95 -16.82
C THR A 148 18.99 -18.79 -16.26
N SER A 149 18.84 -18.18 -15.08
CA SER A 149 17.52 -17.94 -14.50
C SER A 149 16.70 -16.98 -15.38
N GLY A 150 15.45 -17.33 -15.69
CA GLY A 150 14.57 -16.47 -16.48
C GLY A 150 14.52 -16.72 -18.00
N VAL A 151 15.26 -17.70 -18.53
CA VAL A 151 15.17 -18.13 -19.95
C VAL A 151 13.92 -18.95 -20.27
N GLY A 152 13.20 -19.46 -19.26
CA GLY A 152 11.97 -20.24 -19.43
C GLY A 152 12.10 -21.77 -19.29
N LYS A 153 13.11 -22.27 -18.56
CA LYS A 153 13.31 -23.72 -18.33
C LYS A 153 12.07 -24.43 -17.77
N SER A 154 11.51 -23.94 -16.66
CA SER A 154 10.34 -24.55 -16.02
C SER A 154 9.11 -24.52 -16.95
N THR A 155 8.92 -23.42 -17.67
CA THR A 155 7.87 -23.30 -18.69
C THR A 155 8.06 -24.32 -19.82
N PHE A 156 9.30 -24.51 -20.31
CA PHE A 156 9.61 -25.49 -21.33
C PHE A 156 9.36 -26.93 -20.86
N ILE A 157 9.85 -27.30 -19.67
CA ILE A 157 9.66 -28.63 -19.11
C ILE A 157 8.17 -28.94 -18.92
N SER A 158 7.42 -28.01 -18.33
CA SER A 158 5.97 -28.16 -18.16
C SER A 158 5.26 -28.26 -19.51
N SER A 159 5.77 -27.60 -20.55
CA SER A 159 5.19 -27.68 -21.90
C SER A 159 5.25 -29.07 -22.52
N LEU A 160 6.23 -29.89 -22.13
CA LEU A 160 6.41 -31.24 -22.66
C LEU A 160 5.18 -32.13 -22.38
N GLU A 161 4.42 -31.86 -21.31
CA GLU A 161 3.18 -32.57 -20.98
C GLU A 161 2.13 -32.45 -22.10
N PHE A 162 2.14 -31.34 -22.84
CA PHE A 162 1.19 -31.06 -23.92
C PHE A 162 1.70 -31.51 -25.31
N ARG A 163 2.98 -31.87 -25.42
CA ARG A 163 3.63 -32.23 -26.69
C ARG A 163 3.48 -33.72 -26.99
N LYS A 164 2.26 -34.13 -27.39
CA LYS A 164 1.92 -35.54 -27.67
C LYS A 164 2.79 -36.25 -28.72
N HIS A 165 3.53 -35.50 -29.55
CA HIS A 165 4.46 -36.07 -30.52
C HIS A 165 5.80 -36.48 -29.89
N ILE A 166 6.11 -36.01 -28.68
CA ILE A 166 7.26 -36.46 -27.89
C ILE A 166 6.82 -37.72 -27.14
N PRO A 167 7.54 -38.85 -27.25
CA PRO A 167 7.12 -40.13 -26.69
C PRO A 167 7.34 -40.23 -25.17
N ILE A 168 6.81 -39.26 -24.42
CA ILE A 168 6.78 -39.24 -22.96
C ILE A 168 5.32 -39.44 -22.53
N GLN A 169 5.03 -40.52 -21.81
CA GLN A 169 3.67 -40.80 -21.35
C GLN A 169 3.29 -39.94 -20.15
N LYS A 170 4.25 -39.69 -19.26
CA LYS A 170 4.02 -38.98 -18.00
C LYS A 170 5.23 -38.19 -17.58
N ILE A 171 4.98 -37.00 -17.05
CA ILE A 171 5.99 -36.13 -16.43
C ILE A 171 5.64 -36.03 -14.94
N GLU A 172 6.61 -36.32 -14.08
CA GLU A 172 6.48 -36.23 -12.62
C GLU A 172 7.58 -35.31 -12.07
N SER A 173 7.16 -34.18 -11.48
CA SER A 173 8.06 -33.23 -10.84
C SER A 173 8.28 -33.55 -9.36
N ILE A 174 9.54 -33.50 -8.92
CA ILE A 174 9.94 -33.61 -7.52
C ILE A 174 10.47 -32.25 -7.06
N ASP A 175 9.73 -31.56 -6.20
CA ASP A 175 10.20 -30.33 -5.56
C ASP A 175 11.18 -30.65 -4.42
N ALA A 176 12.48 -30.44 -4.65
CA ALA A 176 13.52 -30.78 -3.69
C ALA A 176 13.46 -29.95 -2.40
N ARG A 177 12.76 -28.81 -2.39
CA ARG A 177 12.54 -28.00 -1.17
C ARG A 177 11.60 -28.68 -0.18
N LYS A 178 10.70 -29.55 -0.68
CA LYS A 178 9.75 -30.31 0.15
C LYS A 178 10.39 -31.56 0.77
N LEU A 179 11.63 -31.87 0.39
CA LEU A 179 12.42 -32.97 0.95
C LEU A 179 13.16 -32.47 2.21
N ILE A 180 12.39 -32.16 3.26
CA ILE A 180 12.92 -31.63 4.52
C ILE A 180 13.67 -32.75 5.29
N ILE A 181 14.77 -32.37 5.93
CA ILE A 181 15.47 -33.22 6.90
C ILE A 181 14.64 -33.16 8.20
N ASP A 182 13.98 -34.27 8.57
CA ASP A 182 13.35 -34.33 9.88
C ASP A 182 14.46 -34.57 10.91
N ASP A 183 14.49 -33.77 11.99
CA ASP A 183 15.50 -33.89 13.06
C ASP A 183 15.56 -35.29 13.72
N ASN A 184 14.56 -36.14 13.47
CA ASN A 184 14.45 -37.50 13.97
C ASN A 184 14.79 -38.61 12.94
N GLU A 185 15.11 -38.28 11.68
CA GLU A 185 15.50 -39.26 10.66
C GLU A 185 16.97 -39.08 10.22
N SER A 186 17.77 -40.14 10.34
CA SER A 186 19.16 -40.20 9.84
C SER A 186 19.31 -40.24 8.31
N ILE A 187 18.25 -39.89 7.57
CA ILE A 187 18.16 -40.04 6.12
C ILE A 187 18.42 -38.68 5.46
N THR A 188 19.48 -38.62 4.67
CA THR A 188 19.94 -37.42 3.97
C THR A 188 18.97 -37.02 2.85
N LYS A 189 19.01 -35.75 2.44
CA LYS A 189 18.14 -35.20 1.38
C LYS A 189 18.26 -35.99 0.07
N LEU A 190 19.50 -36.33 -0.33
CA LEU A 190 19.76 -37.14 -1.53
C LEU A 190 19.20 -38.56 -1.43
N LYS A 191 19.24 -39.20 -0.25
CA LYS A 191 18.59 -40.51 -0.03
C LYS A 191 17.07 -40.40 -0.11
N LYS A 192 16.46 -39.34 0.43
CA LYS A 192 15.01 -39.08 0.29
C LYS A 192 14.63 -38.85 -1.18
N LEU A 193 15.44 -38.09 -1.92
CA LEU A 193 15.28 -37.88 -3.36
C LEU A 193 15.33 -39.20 -4.13
N PHE A 194 16.35 -40.02 -3.91
CA PHE A 194 16.47 -41.33 -4.56
C PHE A 194 15.26 -42.23 -4.28
N LYS A 195 14.86 -42.36 -3.00
CA LYS A 195 13.66 -43.13 -2.63
C LYS A 195 12.39 -42.64 -3.34
N ARG A 196 12.28 -41.32 -3.55
CA ARG A 196 11.14 -40.75 -4.26
C ARG A 196 11.17 -41.09 -5.75
N ILE A 197 12.34 -40.98 -6.39
CA ILE A 197 12.54 -41.37 -7.80
C ILE A 197 12.22 -42.86 -8.00
N ASP A 198 12.74 -43.72 -7.13
CA ASP A 198 12.52 -45.16 -7.14
C ASP A 198 11.04 -45.52 -6.95
N SER A 199 10.36 -44.89 -5.98
CA SER A 199 8.94 -45.10 -5.74
C SER A 199 8.07 -44.68 -6.95
N ILE A 200 8.36 -43.53 -7.57
CA ILE A 200 7.63 -43.06 -8.75
C ILE A 200 7.85 -44.02 -9.93
N SER A 201 9.10 -44.41 -10.17
CA SER A 201 9.48 -45.32 -11.26
C SER A 201 8.79 -46.67 -11.10
N ASN A 202 8.92 -47.30 -9.93
CA ASN A 202 8.27 -48.57 -9.62
C ASN A 202 6.76 -48.52 -9.84
N LYS A 203 6.09 -47.51 -9.27
CA LYS A 203 4.65 -47.35 -9.40
C LYS A 203 4.22 -47.24 -10.87
N PHE A 204 4.90 -46.40 -11.64
CA PHE A 204 4.59 -46.20 -13.05
C PHE A 204 4.70 -47.50 -13.87
N PHE A 205 5.81 -48.24 -13.75
CA PHE A 205 5.98 -49.48 -14.52
C PHE A 205 5.14 -50.65 -13.99
N MET A 206 4.76 -50.66 -12.70
CA MET A 206 3.77 -51.62 -12.21
C MET A 206 2.37 -51.38 -12.77
N GLU A 207 1.98 -50.13 -12.96
CA GLU A 207 0.68 -49.74 -13.54
C GLU A 207 0.65 -49.92 -15.07
N ASN A 208 1.80 -49.98 -15.73
CA ASN A 208 1.94 -49.98 -17.20
C ASN A 208 2.65 -51.21 -17.79
N LYS A 209 2.61 -52.36 -17.10
CA LYS A 209 3.37 -53.60 -17.43
C LYS A 209 3.20 -54.15 -18.86
N ASN A 210 2.17 -53.77 -19.59
CA ASN A 210 1.82 -54.35 -20.89
C ASN A 210 2.26 -53.48 -22.09
N ASN A 211 3.02 -52.40 -21.87
CA ASN A 211 3.31 -51.43 -22.93
C ASN A 211 4.79 -51.00 -22.89
N ASP A 212 5.63 -51.74 -23.62
CA ASP A 212 7.10 -51.61 -23.64
C ASP A 212 7.61 -50.26 -24.22
N THR A 213 6.72 -49.46 -24.80
CA THR A 213 7.04 -48.15 -25.39
C THR A 213 6.88 -46.98 -24.41
N ASN A 214 6.34 -47.23 -23.21
CA ASN A 214 6.01 -46.17 -22.26
C ASN A 214 7.27 -45.60 -21.58
N LYS A 215 7.58 -44.33 -21.84
CA LYS A 215 8.67 -43.60 -21.18
C LYS A 215 8.12 -42.66 -20.11
N LEU A 216 8.78 -42.66 -18.96
CA LEU A 216 8.52 -41.75 -17.85
C LEU A 216 9.60 -40.66 -17.81
N CYS A 217 9.16 -39.40 -17.68
CA CYS A 217 10.04 -38.27 -17.42
C CYS A 217 9.92 -37.85 -15.95
N ILE A 218 11.03 -37.76 -15.24
CA ILE A 218 11.10 -37.26 -13.87
C ILE A 218 11.88 -35.95 -13.88
N VAL A 219 11.34 -34.91 -13.26
CA VAL A 219 11.98 -33.60 -13.16
C VAL A 219 12.41 -33.34 -11.72
N ILE A 220 13.66 -32.95 -11.51
CA ILE A 220 14.17 -32.57 -10.19
C ILE A 220 14.16 -31.04 -10.08
N ASP A 221 13.13 -30.48 -9.44
CA ASP A 221 12.97 -29.04 -9.31
C ASP A 221 13.69 -28.51 -8.06
N TYR A 222 14.31 -27.33 -8.16
CA TYR A 222 14.92 -26.58 -7.05
C TYR A 222 16.07 -27.29 -6.30
N LEU A 223 16.90 -28.02 -7.03
CA LEU A 223 18.18 -28.56 -6.54
C LEU A 223 19.28 -28.23 -7.55
N GLU A 224 19.71 -26.97 -7.58
CA GLU A 224 20.60 -26.45 -8.64
C GLU A 224 22.08 -26.76 -8.38
N SER A 225 22.46 -26.90 -7.11
CA SER A 225 23.83 -27.24 -6.66
C SER A 225 23.80 -28.38 -5.63
N LEU A 226 24.94 -29.06 -5.49
CA LEU A 226 25.21 -30.11 -4.50
C LEU A 226 26.35 -29.74 -3.55
N ASP A 227 26.83 -28.49 -3.57
CA ASP A 227 28.01 -28.06 -2.81
C ASP A 227 27.83 -28.15 -1.27
N ASP A 228 26.58 -28.08 -0.80
CA ASP A 228 26.23 -28.21 0.62
C ASP A 228 26.10 -29.69 1.08
N GLU A 229 26.27 -30.66 0.18
CA GLU A 229 26.13 -32.09 0.48
C GLU A 229 27.52 -32.77 0.63
N ASP A 230 27.61 -33.78 1.50
CA ASP A 230 28.85 -34.54 1.66
C ASP A 230 29.20 -35.33 0.40
N ASP A 231 30.46 -35.24 -0.05
CA ASP A 231 30.99 -35.91 -1.23
C ASP A 231 30.67 -37.41 -1.29
N ASN A 232 30.74 -38.13 -0.17
CA ASN A 232 30.45 -39.57 -0.15
C ASN A 232 28.96 -39.84 -0.33
N GLN A 233 28.10 -38.93 0.14
CA GLN A 233 26.66 -39.00 -0.07
C GLN A 233 26.28 -38.70 -1.52
N VAL A 234 26.89 -37.68 -2.13
CA VAL A 234 26.72 -37.35 -3.56
C VAL A 234 27.15 -38.54 -4.43
N LYS A 235 28.31 -39.11 -4.12
CA LYS A 235 28.85 -40.30 -4.77
C LYS A 235 27.93 -41.52 -4.62
N GLY A 236 27.45 -41.78 -3.40
CA GLY A 236 26.48 -42.84 -3.12
C GLY A 236 25.18 -42.68 -3.92
N PHE A 237 24.66 -41.45 -3.98
CA PHE A 237 23.45 -41.12 -4.74
C PHE A 237 23.61 -41.42 -6.23
N PHE A 238 24.67 -40.97 -6.89
CA PHE A 238 24.88 -41.24 -8.33
C PHE A 238 25.11 -42.73 -8.63
N ARG A 239 25.74 -43.47 -7.72
CA ARG A 239 25.88 -44.92 -7.84
C ARG A 239 24.51 -45.62 -7.83
N ASP A 240 23.67 -45.27 -6.87
CA ASP A 240 22.34 -45.86 -6.71
C ASP A 240 21.43 -45.46 -7.89
N LEU A 241 21.52 -44.20 -8.33
CA LEU A 241 20.82 -43.67 -9.50
C LEU A 241 21.20 -44.43 -10.79
N ASN A 242 22.49 -44.70 -11.02
CA ASN A 242 22.94 -45.50 -12.16
C ASN A 242 22.34 -46.92 -12.13
N GLY A 243 22.21 -47.51 -10.94
CA GLY A 243 21.55 -48.81 -10.75
C GLY A 243 20.09 -48.76 -11.21
N LEU A 244 19.37 -47.72 -10.81
CA LEU A 244 17.98 -47.50 -11.18
C LEU A 244 17.81 -47.23 -12.69
N LEU A 245 18.66 -46.39 -13.29
CA LEU A 245 18.61 -46.09 -14.72
C LEU A 245 18.88 -47.32 -15.60
N ARG A 246 19.57 -48.34 -15.09
CA ARG A 246 19.75 -49.62 -15.81
C ARG A 246 18.53 -50.53 -15.74
N GLN A 247 17.60 -50.27 -14.81
CA GLN A 247 16.41 -51.10 -14.58
C GLN A 247 15.17 -50.53 -15.26
N TYR A 248 15.07 -49.19 -15.37
CA TYR A 248 13.89 -48.54 -15.90
C TYR A 248 14.20 -47.63 -17.10
N PRO A 249 13.39 -47.69 -18.17
CA PRO A 249 13.52 -46.80 -19.33
C PRO A 249 12.91 -45.41 -19.03
N ILE A 250 13.61 -44.63 -18.20
CA ILE A 250 13.18 -43.30 -17.76
C ILE A 250 14.14 -42.21 -18.23
N ILE A 251 13.65 -40.99 -18.37
CA ILE A 251 14.47 -39.79 -18.50
C ILE A 251 14.36 -38.96 -17.22
N ILE A 252 15.50 -38.61 -16.63
CA ILE A 252 15.54 -37.69 -15.49
C ILE A 252 16.07 -36.36 -16.00
N ILE A 253 15.21 -35.34 -16.03
CA ILE A 253 15.60 -33.97 -16.39
C ILE A 253 15.96 -33.23 -15.11
N TRP A 254 17.18 -32.71 -15.07
CA TRP A 254 17.70 -31.95 -13.93
C TRP A 254 18.07 -30.53 -14.37
N PRO A 255 17.21 -29.53 -14.09
CA PRO A 255 17.48 -28.14 -14.43
C PRO A 255 18.60 -27.56 -13.58
N VAL A 256 19.54 -26.86 -14.21
CA VAL A 256 20.69 -26.21 -13.56
C VAL A 256 20.81 -24.77 -14.08
N THR A 257 21.16 -23.83 -13.21
CA THR A 257 21.27 -22.39 -13.53
C THR A 257 22.69 -21.92 -13.74
N GLU A 258 23.66 -22.53 -13.05
CA GLU A 258 25.07 -22.16 -13.12
C GLU A 258 25.91 -23.21 -13.84
N LYS A 259 26.93 -22.75 -14.57
CA LYS A 259 27.74 -23.64 -15.41
C LYS A 259 28.73 -24.45 -14.57
N ASP A 260 29.20 -23.88 -13.47
CA ASP A 260 30.15 -24.52 -12.58
C ASP A 260 29.47 -25.68 -11.84
N ASP A 261 28.25 -25.48 -11.33
CA ASP A 261 27.40 -26.54 -10.76
C ASP A 261 27.19 -27.71 -11.75
N LEU A 262 26.85 -27.39 -13.01
CA LEU A 262 26.71 -28.40 -14.06
C LEU A 262 27.98 -29.23 -14.21
N GLN A 263 29.15 -28.57 -14.26
CA GLN A 263 30.43 -29.25 -14.42
C GLN A 263 30.76 -30.13 -13.22
N THR A 264 30.54 -29.62 -12.00
CA THR A 264 30.72 -30.34 -10.74
C THR A 264 29.83 -31.58 -10.69
N MET A 265 28.52 -31.43 -10.93
CA MET A 265 27.56 -32.53 -10.92
C MET A 265 27.86 -33.57 -12.02
N GLN A 266 28.23 -33.13 -13.22
CA GLN A 266 28.68 -34.03 -14.28
C GLN A 266 29.97 -34.77 -13.89
N GLY A 267 30.91 -34.10 -13.23
CA GLY A 267 32.14 -34.70 -12.72
C GLY A 267 31.84 -35.84 -11.75
N PHE A 268 30.98 -35.58 -10.75
CA PHE A 268 30.53 -36.60 -9.82
C PHE A 268 29.87 -37.79 -10.53
N ALA A 269 28.91 -37.55 -11.42
CA ALA A 269 28.21 -38.62 -12.13
C ALA A 269 29.15 -39.44 -13.05
N LYS A 270 30.02 -38.78 -13.82
CA LYS A 270 30.97 -39.44 -14.74
C LYS A 270 32.01 -40.27 -14.01
N SER A 271 32.34 -39.93 -12.76
CA SER A 271 33.24 -40.75 -11.93
C SER A 271 32.69 -42.15 -11.62
N PHE A 272 31.36 -42.35 -11.72
CA PHE A 272 30.71 -43.66 -11.58
C PHE A 272 30.43 -44.35 -12.90
N SER A 273 29.78 -43.66 -13.84
CA SER A 273 29.45 -44.22 -15.14
C SER A 273 29.17 -43.14 -16.17
N SER A 274 29.87 -43.20 -17.31
CA SER A 274 29.54 -42.37 -18.46
C SER A 274 28.23 -42.78 -19.15
N THR A 275 27.73 -43.99 -18.89
CA THR A 275 26.52 -44.54 -19.52
C THR A 275 25.22 -43.96 -18.97
N MET A 276 25.26 -43.19 -17.87
CA MET A 276 24.09 -42.47 -17.36
C MET A 276 23.66 -41.33 -18.28
N PHE A 277 24.56 -40.85 -19.13
CA PHE A 277 24.32 -39.75 -20.05
C PHE A 277 24.13 -40.27 -21.46
N HIS A 278 23.32 -39.54 -22.24
CA HIS A 278 23.24 -39.80 -23.66
C HIS A 278 24.58 -39.49 -24.35
N ARG A 279 25.01 -40.37 -25.27
CA ARG A 279 26.35 -40.33 -25.88
C ARG A 279 26.63 -39.01 -26.62
N THR A 280 25.65 -38.47 -27.34
CA THR A 280 25.81 -37.25 -28.15
C THR A 280 25.22 -36.01 -27.48
N ILE A 281 24.34 -36.18 -26.48
CA ILE A 281 23.65 -35.09 -25.79
C ILE A 281 23.77 -35.28 -24.27
N PRO A 282 24.97 -35.10 -23.69
CA PRO A 282 25.17 -35.30 -22.26
C PRO A 282 24.48 -34.22 -21.40
N PHE A 283 24.18 -33.05 -21.99
CA PHE A 283 23.36 -31.98 -21.41
C PHE A 283 22.78 -31.12 -22.54
N ILE A 284 21.77 -30.32 -22.21
CA ILE A 284 21.21 -29.31 -23.10
C ILE A 284 21.56 -27.93 -22.53
N ASP A 285 22.18 -27.08 -23.37
CA ASP A 285 22.36 -25.65 -23.11
C ASP A 285 21.11 -24.90 -23.61
N PHE A 286 20.14 -24.72 -22.72
CA PHE A 286 18.83 -24.16 -22.98
C PHE A 286 18.85 -22.63 -22.95
N THR A 287 18.68 -22.03 -24.12
CA THR A 287 18.68 -20.58 -24.30
C THR A 287 17.28 -19.96 -24.34
N GLY A 288 16.22 -20.75 -24.16
CA GLY A 288 14.85 -20.28 -24.23
C GLY A 288 14.34 -20.02 -25.66
N PRO A 289 13.16 -19.40 -25.79
CA PRO A 289 12.59 -19.05 -27.09
C PRO A 289 13.45 -18.01 -27.81
N ARG A 290 13.35 -17.97 -29.14
CA ARG A 290 14.05 -16.97 -29.96
C ARG A 290 13.53 -15.56 -29.66
N ILE A 291 14.38 -14.54 -29.73
CA ILE A 291 14.00 -13.15 -29.46
C ILE A 291 12.84 -12.68 -30.34
N GLN A 292 12.75 -13.18 -31.57
CA GLN A 292 11.65 -12.86 -32.49
C GLN A 292 10.27 -13.24 -31.92
N GLU A 293 10.22 -14.21 -31.00
CA GLU A 293 8.99 -14.65 -30.34
C GLU A 293 8.63 -13.82 -29.10
N TYR A 294 9.56 -13.00 -28.56
CA TYR A 294 9.33 -12.25 -27.32
C TYR A 294 8.13 -11.29 -27.42
N PRO A 295 7.94 -10.52 -28.51
CA PRO A 295 6.73 -9.73 -28.71
C PRO A 295 5.45 -10.55 -28.64
N ASN A 296 5.43 -11.71 -29.29
CA ASN A 296 4.27 -12.59 -29.37
C ASN A 296 3.95 -13.18 -27.99
N ILE A 297 4.97 -13.66 -27.26
CA ILE A 297 4.84 -14.15 -25.88
C ILE A 297 4.24 -13.04 -25.01
N ALA A 298 4.79 -11.83 -25.03
CA ALA A 298 4.29 -10.72 -24.21
C ALA A 298 2.83 -10.38 -24.53
N LYS A 299 2.46 -10.25 -25.81
CA LYS A 299 1.09 -9.95 -26.23
C LYS A 299 0.10 -11.03 -25.80
N ARG A 300 0.46 -12.32 -25.95
CA ARG A 300 -0.36 -13.45 -25.48
C ARG A 300 -0.51 -13.45 -23.97
N THR A 301 0.58 -13.20 -23.24
CA THR A 301 0.54 -13.06 -21.77
C THR A 301 -0.47 -11.98 -21.37
N ILE A 302 -0.38 -10.79 -21.97
CA ILE A 302 -1.33 -9.69 -21.69
C ILE A 302 -2.77 -10.13 -21.98
N GLN A 303 -3.01 -10.71 -23.16
CA GLN A 303 -4.33 -11.14 -23.59
C GLN A 303 -4.95 -12.18 -22.67
N ILE A 304 -4.17 -13.18 -22.26
CA ILE A 304 -4.62 -14.27 -21.40
C ILE A 304 -4.92 -13.75 -19.98
N PHE A 305 -4.00 -13.00 -19.37
CA PHE A 305 -4.17 -12.62 -17.96
C PHE A 305 -5.10 -11.43 -17.74
N ASN A 306 -5.30 -10.59 -18.76
CA ASN A 306 -6.13 -9.39 -18.64
C ASN A 306 -7.45 -9.47 -19.41
N ARG A 307 -7.66 -10.51 -20.23
CA ARG A 307 -8.80 -10.67 -21.15
C ARG A 307 -9.00 -9.46 -22.07
N LYS A 308 -7.91 -8.74 -22.36
CA LYS A 308 -7.85 -7.47 -23.10
C LYS A 308 -6.60 -7.46 -23.96
N SER A 309 -6.64 -6.72 -25.05
CA SER A 309 -5.48 -6.57 -25.92
C SER A 309 -4.42 -5.68 -25.26
N CYS A 310 -3.19 -5.71 -25.77
CA CYS A 310 -2.14 -4.79 -25.34
C CYS A 310 -2.49 -3.30 -25.60
N TYR A 311 -3.29 -3.03 -26.63
CA TYR A 311 -3.75 -1.68 -26.97
C TYR A 311 -4.64 -1.04 -25.91
N ASP A 312 -5.42 -1.84 -25.19
CA ASP A 312 -6.24 -1.40 -24.06
C ASP A 312 -5.39 -0.84 -22.89
N PHE A 313 -4.09 -1.15 -22.90
CA PHE A 313 -3.11 -0.67 -21.95
C PHE A 313 -2.18 0.41 -22.54
N GLN A 314 -2.53 1.03 -23.67
CA GLN A 314 -1.69 2.04 -24.34
C GLN A 314 -0.32 1.52 -24.80
N LEU A 315 -0.18 0.19 -24.92
CA LEU A 315 0.97 -0.45 -25.55
C LEU A 315 0.67 -0.66 -27.03
N THR A 316 1.67 -0.42 -27.87
CA THR A 316 1.57 -0.48 -29.33
C THR A 316 2.56 -1.50 -29.89
N ASP A 317 2.33 -1.96 -31.12
CA ASP A 317 3.26 -2.89 -31.79
C ASP A 317 4.69 -2.33 -31.88
N ASN A 318 4.84 -1.02 -32.07
CA ASN A 318 6.13 -0.34 -32.07
C ASN A 318 6.85 -0.46 -30.73
N ASP A 319 6.15 -0.39 -29.60
CA ASP A 319 6.78 -0.55 -28.28
C ASP A 319 7.43 -1.93 -28.12
N PHE A 320 6.77 -2.97 -28.64
CA PHE A 320 7.31 -4.32 -28.62
C PHE A 320 8.46 -4.49 -29.63
N GLU A 321 8.34 -3.93 -30.83
CA GLU A 321 9.39 -4.05 -31.85
C GLU A 321 10.66 -3.26 -31.47
N ASP A 322 10.52 -2.05 -30.92
CA ASP A 322 11.62 -1.25 -30.40
C ASP A 322 12.34 -1.98 -29.25
N LEU A 323 11.56 -2.62 -28.36
CA LEU A 323 12.11 -3.41 -27.27
C LEU A 323 12.82 -4.66 -27.80
N LYS A 324 12.26 -5.36 -28.79
CA LYS A 324 12.89 -6.50 -29.46
C LYS A 324 14.24 -6.11 -30.06
N ASN A 325 14.28 -5.02 -30.82
CA ASN A 325 15.51 -4.50 -31.43
C ASN A 325 16.56 -4.14 -30.37
N LYS A 326 16.14 -3.60 -29.21
CA LYS A 326 17.04 -3.34 -28.08
C LYS A 326 17.64 -4.63 -27.53
N TYR A 327 16.89 -5.73 -27.48
CA TYR A 327 17.39 -7.03 -27.01
C TYR A 327 18.26 -7.74 -28.05
N GLU A 328 17.97 -7.63 -29.35
CA GLU A 328 18.82 -8.18 -30.42
C GLU A 328 20.25 -7.59 -30.38
N ASN A 329 20.38 -6.34 -29.93
CA ASN A 329 21.67 -5.68 -29.73
C ASN A 329 22.39 -6.02 -28.41
N LYS A 330 21.75 -6.77 -27.50
CA LYS A 330 22.38 -7.22 -26.25
C LYS A 330 23.21 -8.50 -26.50
N PRO A 331 24.22 -8.78 -25.64
CA PRO A 331 24.86 -10.10 -25.59
C PRO A 331 23.83 -11.22 -25.38
N LYS A 332 24.10 -12.40 -25.95
CA LYS A 332 23.18 -13.56 -25.91
C LYS A 332 22.82 -13.99 -24.50
N GLU A 333 23.73 -13.83 -23.55
CA GLU A 333 23.53 -14.19 -22.14
C GLU A 333 22.46 -13.31 -21.47
N LYS A 334 22.15 -12.15 -22.06
CA LYS A 334 21.12 -11.21 -21.58
C LYS A 334 19.79 -11.35 -22.33
N HIS A 335 19.65 -12.36 -23.19
CA HIS A 335 18.41 -12.67 -23.90
C HIS A 335 17.50 -13.46 -22.97
N LEU A 336 16.90 -12.77 -21.99
CA LEU A 336 16.00 -13.35 -21.00
C LEU A 336 14.57 -12.89 -21.26
N ILE A 337 13.65 -13.83 -21.48
CA ILE A 337 12.22 -13.52 -21.65
C ILE A 337 11.64 -12.84 -20.41
N ARG A 338 12.13 -13.22 -19.21
CA ARG A 338 11.78 -12.58 -17.94
C ARG A 338 12.02 -11.06 -17.97
N ASP A 339 13.23 -10.67 -18.37
CA ASP A 339 13.62 -9.26 -18.39
C ASP A 339 12.85 -8.49 -19.45
N TYR A 340 12.58 -9.12 -20.60
CA TYR A 340 11.75 -8.53 -21.63
C TYR A 340 10.33 -8.23 -21.13
N LEU A 341 9.69 -9.16 -20.42
CA LEU A 341 8.37 -8.94 -19.81
C LEU A 341 8.39 -7.81 -18.77
N ASN A 342 9.45 -7.73 -17.96
CA ASN A 342 9.64 -6.61 -17.02
C ASN A 342 9.74 -5.27 -17.74
N ASP A 343 10.53 -5.20 -18.81
CA ASP A 343 10.68 -3.96 -19.59
C ASP A 343 9.35 -3.53 -20.25
N VAL A 344 8.49 -4.47 -20.66
CA VAL A 344 7.13 -4.17 -21.13
C VAL A 344 6.28 -3.51 -20.04
N ILE A 345 6.34 -4.02 -18.80
CA ILE A 345 5.64 -3.42 -17.64
C ILE A 345 6.15 -1.98 -17.43
N SER A 346 7.46 -1.77 -17.46
CA SER A 346 8.05 -0.43 -17.28
C SER A 346 7.65 0.56 -18.38
N ILE A 347 7.51 0.10 -19.64
CA ILE A 347 6.99 0.96 -20.73
C ILE A 347 5.55 1.38 -20.42
N TRP A 348 4.71 0.43 -20.00
CA TRP A 348 3.32 0.69 -19.64
C TRP A 348 3.21 1.68 -18.46
N GLU A 349 3.96 1.46 -17.38
CA GLU A 349 3.96 2.33 -16.20
C GLU A 349 4.30 3.78 -16.56
N ARG A 350 5.31 3.95 -17.41
CA ARG A 350 5.74 5.28 -17.91
C ARG A 350 4.67 5.95 -18.77
N LYS A 351 4.05 5.22 -19.71
CA LYS A 351 3.04 5.80 -20.62
C LYS A 351 1.76 6.20 -19.88
N THR A 352 1.38 5.42 -18.87
CA THR A 352 0.12 5.63 -18.15
C THR A 352 0.25 6.53 -16.92
N ASP A 353 1.46 7.00 -16.61
CA ASP A 353 1.82 7.72 -15.37
C ASP A 353 1.30 6.98 -14.12
N TYR A 354 1.36 5.65 -14.17
CA TYR A 354 0.67 4.76 -13.21
C TYR A 354 1.15 4.98 -11.78
N LEU A 355 2.47 5.09 -11.58
CA LEU A 355 3.07 5.32 -10.26
C LEU A 355 2.60 6.65 -9.65
N SER A 356 2.57 7.73 -10.42
CA SER A 356 2.09 9.02 -9.93
C SER A 356 0.61 8.96 -9.57
N LYS A 357 -0.21 8.22 -10.31
CA LYS A 357 -1.63 8.01 -9.99
C LYS A 357 -1.80 7.23 -8.69
N ILE A 358 -0.99 6.18 -8.46
CA ILE A 358 -0.99 5.46 -7.18
C ILE A 358 -0.61 6.41 -6.04
N VAL A 359 0.49 7.15 -6.16
CA VAL A 359 0.95 8.08 -5.12
C VAL A 359 -0.12 9.14 -4.80
N ARG A 360 -0.86 9.63 -5.81
CA ARG A 360 -1.98 10.57 -5.59
C ARG A 360 -3.18 9.95 -4.87
N SER A 361 -3.36 8.64 -4.97
CA SER A 361 -4.44 7.92 -4.27
C SER A 361 -4.12 7.62 -2.81
N VAL A 362 -2.86 7.72 -2.38
CA VAL A 362 -2.47 7.51 -0.98
C VAL A 362 -2.91 8.73 -0.14
N PRO A 363 -3.70 8.52 0.93
CA PRO A 363 -4.10 9.61 1.83
C PRO A 363 -2.88 10.34 2.41
N ARG A 364 -2.89 11.67 2.32
CA ARG A 364 -1.82 12.51 2.89
C ARG A 364 -2.10 12.83 4.36
N PRO A 365 -1.06 13.12 5.17
CA PRO A 365 -1.23 13.65 6.52
C PRO A 365 -2.22 14.81 6.54
N THR A 366 -3.16 14.78 7.48
CA THR A 366 -4.19 15.80 7.63
C THR A 366 -4.06 16.46 9.00
N GLU A 367 -3.98 17.78 9.01
CA GLU A 367 -4.02 18.58 10.22
C GLU A 367 -5.37 19.30 10.35
N VAL A 368 -5.88 19.39 11.56
CA VAL A 368 -7.12 20.12 11.87
C VAL A 368 -6.81 21.25 12.82
N TRP A 369 -7.00 22.49 12.38
CA TRP A 369 -6.64 23.68 13.12
C TRP A 369 -7.90 24.43 13.51
N PHE A 370 -8.19 24.45 14.81
CA PHE A 370 -9.32 25.19 15.37
C PHE A 370 -8.91 26.64 15.66
N ILE A 371 -9.60 27.58 15.03
CA ILE A 371 -9.32 29.02 15.15
C ILE A 371 -10.45 29.70 15.89
N PHE A 372 -10.20 30.05 17.15
CA PHE A 372 -11.16 30.74 17.99
C PHE A 372 -11.12 32.25 17.77
N CYS A 373 -12.29 32.80 17.48
CA CYS A 373 -12.48 34.18 17.09
C CYS A 373 -13.41 34.85 18.10
N TYR A 374 -12.85 35.48 19.15
CA TYR A 374 -13.60 36.28 20.13
C TYR A 374 -12.69 37.18 20.96
N PRO A 375 -13.22 38.22 21.64
CA PRO A 375 -12.43 39.08 22.51
C PRO A 375 -11.75 38.29 23.63
N GLU A 376 -10.45 38.47 23.80
CA GLU A 376 -9.63 37.76 24.80
C GLU A 376 -9.47 36.24 24.61
N ALA A 377 -9.78 35.71 23.42
CA ALA A 377 -9.62 34.27 23.10
C ALA A 377 -8.22 33.70 23.41
N GLU A 378 -7.18 34.53 23.35
CA GLU A 378 -5.81 34.16 23.72
C GLU A 378 -5.72 33.49 25.11
N ASN A 379 -6.45 34.00 26.12
CA ASN A 379 -6.37 33.49 27.49
C ASN A 379 -6.97 32.09 27.62
N THR A 380 -8.05 31.82 26.90
CA THR A 380 -8.75 30.53 26.95
C THR A 380 -8.05 29.51 26.09
N VAL A 381 -7.65 29.87 24.86
CA VAL A 381 -6.89 29.00 23.96
C VAL A 381 -5.57 28.54 24.59
N ALA A 382 -4.91 29.41 25.34
CA ALA A 382 -3.69 29.09 26.09
C ALA A 382 -3.83 27.90 27.06
N GLN A 383 -5.05 27.58 27.51
CA GLN A 383 -5.31 26.45 28.41
C GLN A 383 -5.38 25.10 27.66
N PHE A 384 -5.63 25.14 26.35
CA PHE A 384 -5.86 23.96 25.51
C PHE A 384 -4.77 23.73 24.46
N ALA A 385 -3.75 24.59 24.41
CA ALA A 385 -2.73 24.56 23.36
C ALA A 385 -1.33 24.65 23.97
N LYS A 386 -0.40 23.86 23.43
CA LYS A 386 1.02 23.91 23.80
C LYS A 386 1.64 25.24 23.37
N GLN A 387 2.47 25.81 24.25
CA GLN A 387 3.22 27.05 24.02
C GLN A 387 4.73 26.76 23.92
N SER A 388 5.10 25.69 23.23
CA SER A 388 6.49 25.29 23.01
C SER A 388 7.20 26.32 22.14
N TYR A 389 8.29 26.91 22.66
CA TYR A 389 9.03 27.99 21.98
C TYR A 389 10.09 27.48 21.00
N ASP A 390 10.61 26.28 21.24
CA ASP A 390 11.76 25.75 20.51
C ASP A 390 11.36 24.99 19.23
N PHE A 391 10.08 24.61 19.10
CA PHE A 391 9.57 23.79 18.00
C PHE A 391 8.27 24.35 17.43
N ILE A 392 8.35 25.01 16.27
CA ILE A 392 7.20 25.61 15.57
C ILE A 392 6.12 24.56 15.26
N ASP A 393 6.54 23.35 14.91
CA ASP A 393 5.62 22.25 14.57
C ASP A 393 4.82 21.75 15.78
N GLU A 394 5.33 21.94 17.01
CA GLU A 394 4.60 21.60 18.24
C GLU A 394 3.81 22.77 18.81
N MET A 395 4.16 24.00 18.43
CA MET A 395 3.46 25.20 18.87
C MET A 395 1.98 25.12 18.46
N TRP A 396 1.11 25.47 19.40
CA TRP A 396 -0.35 25.38 19.28
C TRP A 396 -0.95 23.98 19.17
N ASN A 397 -0.16 22.90 19.28
CA ASN A 397 -0.73 21.55 19.34
C ASN A 397 -1.68 21.45 20.52
N ALA A 398 -2.81 20.79 20.31
CA ALA A 398 -3.81 20.60 21.34
C ALA A 398 -3.22 19.84 22.55
N GLU A 399 -3.54 20.32 23.75
CA GLU A 399 -3.07 19.74 25.00
C GLU A 399 -4.00 18.59 25.41
N PHE A 400 -3.47 17.36 25.37
CA PHE A 400 -4.21 16.14 25.67
C PHE A 400 -4.85 16.20 27.05
N LYS A 401 -4.07 16.59 28.08
CA LYS A 401 -4.56 16.60 29.46
C LYS A 401 -5.75 17.54 29.62
N ALA A 402 -5.66 18.73 29.02
CA ALA A 402 -6.72 19.73 29.08
C ALA A 402 -8.03 19.20 28.50
N LEU A 403 -8.01 18.67 27.27
CA LEU A 403 -9.22 18.12 26.62
C LEU A 403 -9.74 16.86 27.32
N TYR A 404 -8.85 15.98 27.78
CA TYR A 404 -9.23 14.74 28.47
C TYR A 404 -9.94 15.02 29.80
N THR A 405 -9.53 16.03 30.55
CA THR A 405 -10.24 16.45 31.78
C THR A 405 -11.70 16.78 31.49
N TYR A 406 -12.01 17.47 30.39
CA TYR A 406 -13.40 17.77 30.01
C TYR A 406 -14.18 16.52 29.62
N ILE A 407 -13.58 15.58 28.88
CA ILE A 407 -14.21 14.29 28.56
C ILE A 407 -14.55 13.54 29.85
N SER A 408 -13.61 13.48 30.79
CA SER A 408 -13.77 12.74 32.05
C SER A 408 -14.90 13.29 32.95
N ALA A 409 -15.29 14.56 32.76
CA ALA A 409 -16.38 15.20 33.48
C ALA A 409 -17.76 15.05 32.79
N HIS A 410 -17.83 14.59 31.53
CA HIS A 410 -19.06 14.57 30.72
C HIS A 410 -19.41 13.16 30.22
N THR A 411 -20.51 12.58 30.70
CA THR A 411 -20.91 11.20 30.42
C THR A 411 -21.09 10.89 28.93
N GLN A 412 -21.67 11.82 28.15
CA GLN A 412 -21.84 11.65 26.70
C GLN A 412 -20.49 11.67 25.97
N ARG A 413 -19.55 12.52 26.39
CA ARG A 413 -18.22 12.61 25.77
C ARG A 413 -17.37 11.38 26.08
N LYS A 414 -17.53 10.75 27.24
CA LYS A 414 -16.89 9.46 27.58
C LYS A 414 -17.27 8.34 26.62
N ALA A 415 -18.52 8.32 26.15
CA ALA A 415 -18.98 7.30 25.20
C ALA A 415 -18.34 7.48 23.82
N ASP A 416 -18.08 8.73 23.40
CA ASP A 416 -17.40 9.00 22.14
C ASP A 416 -15.87 8.88 22.26
N TRP A 417 -15.26 9.24 23.39
CA TRP A 417 -13.81 9.47 23.48
C TRP A 417 -13.11 8.61 24.52
N SER A 418 -12.35 7.61 24.04
CA SER A 418 -11.32 6.94 24.83
C SER A 418 -10.00 7.73 24.85
N SER A 419 -9.11 7.40 25.78
CA SER A 419 -7.75 7.98 25.85
C SER A 419 -6.99 7.77 24.54
N ASP A 420 -7.00 6.54 24.02
CA ASP A 420 -6.29 6.20 22.79
C ASP A 420 -6.87 6.90 21.57
N ARG A 421 -8.22 6.95 21.47
CA ARG A 421 -8.89 7.67 20.39
C ARG A 421 -8.52 9.15 20.39
N LEU A 422 -8.50 9.77 21.57
CA LEU A 422 -8.11 11.17 21.70
C LEU A 422 -6.65 11.36 21.29
N ASN A 423 -5.74 10.50 21.75
CA ASN A 423 -4.32 10.63 21.39
C ASN A 423 -4.12 10.49 19.86
N LEU A 424 -4.80 9.53 19.21
CA LEU A 424 -4.78 9.38 17.76
C LEU A 424 -5.33 10.60 17.02
N ALA A 425 -6.35 11.26 17.55
CA ALA A 425 -6.93 12.47 16.96
C ALA A 425 -6.06 13.71 17.15
N LEU A 426 -5.25 13.77 18.21
CA LEU A 426 -4.42 14.94 18.50
C LEU A 426 -3.01 14.86 17.88
N ASN A 427 -2.38 13.69 17.95
CA ASN A 427 -0.96 13.50 17.59
C ASN A 427 -0.68 12.27 16.70
N GLY A 428 -1.69 11.51 16.29
CA GLY A 428 -1.52 10.25 15.56
C GLY A 428 -1.96 10.36 14.10
N ILE A 429 -3.16 9.87 13.80
CA ILE A 429 -3.76 9.88 12.44
C ILE A 429 -4.01 11.32 11.98
N LEU A 430 -4.31 12.20 12.93
CA LEU A 430 -4.44 13.64 12.73
C LEU A 430 -3.40 14.38 13.58
N THR A 431 -3.06 15.58 13.16
CA THR A 431 -2.43 16.58 14.02
C THR A 431 -3.43 17.70 14.31
N THR A 432 -3.76 17.91 15.58
CA THR A 432 -4.72 18.95 15.97
C THR A 432 -4.01 20.17 16.56
N LYS A 433 -4.31 21.35 16.03
CA LYS A 433 -3.89 22.63 16.62
C LYS A 433 -5.08 23.46 17.09
N ILE A 434 -4.91 24.21 18.17
CA ILE A 434 -5.92 25.12 18.72
C ILE A 434 -5.25 26.50 18.83
N MET A 435 -5.77 27.47 18.11
CA MET A 435 -5.23 28.83 18.00
C MET A 435 -6.33 29.88 18.16
N TYR A 436 -5.91 31.14 18.29
CA TYR A 436 -6.82 32.28 18.25
C TYR A 436 -6.50 33.21 17.08
N LEU A 437 -7.51 33.88 16.56
CA LEU A 437 -7.34 35.02 15.66
C LEU A 437 -7.67 36.32 16.41
N PRO A 438 -6.72 37.27 16.54
CA PRO A 438 -7.00 38.54 17.20
C PRO A 438 -8.21 39.26 16.60
N THR A 439 -9.14 39.70 17.46
CA THR A 439 -10.43 40.28 17.05
C THR A 439 -10.28 41.46 16.09
N ASN A 440 -9.26 42.30 16.26
CA ASN A 440 -8.97 43.42 15.37
C ASN A 440 -8.50 42.98 13.98
N ALA A 441 -7.76 41.87 13.87
CA ALA A 441 -7.36 41.30 12.59
C ALA A 441 -8.58 40.70 11.88
N LEU A 442 -9.42 39.96 12.61
CA LEU A 442 -10.67 39.40 12.10
C LEU A 442 -11.61 40.48 11.55
N VAL A 443 -11.93 41.49 12.37
CA VAL A 443 -12.82 42.60 11.99
C VAL A 443 -12.27 43.33 10.76
N GLY A 444 -10.95 43.57 10.73
CA GLY A 444 -10.29 44.17 9.57
C GLY A 444 -10.41 43.33 8.30
N CYS A 445 -10.23 42.02 8.38
CA CYS A 445 -10.37 41.12 7.23
C CYS A 445 -11.81 41.07 6.71
N ILE A 446 -12.79 40.89 7.60
CA ILE A 446 -14.21 40.88 7.22
C ILE A 446 -14.61 42.19 6.52
N ALA A 447 -14.23 43.34 7.09
CA ALA A 447 -14.59 44.63 6.52
C ALA A 447 -13.85 44.92 5.20
N ALA A 448 -12.57 44.56 5.09
CA ALA A 448 -11.76 44.87 3.90
C ALA A 448 -12.06 43.98 2.69
N TYR A 449 -12.54 42.75 2.91
CA TYR A 449 -12.85 41.77 1.86
C TYR A 449 -14.36 41.45 1.76
N SER A 450 -15.20 42.35 2.28
CA SER A 450 -16.65 42.16 2.34
C SER A 450 -17.28 41.96 0.96
N LYS A 451 -16.83 42.73 -0.03
CA LYS A 451 -17.34 42.69 -1.39
C LYS A 451 -17.05 41.34 -2.07
N GLU A 452 -15.81 40.85 -1.97
CA GLU A 452 -15.39 39.56 -2.53
C GLU A 452 -16.09 38.39 -1.83
N ALA A 453 -16.29 38.49 -0.53
CA ALA A 453 -17.06 37.53 0.25
C ALA A 453 -18.56 37.52 -0.09
N GLY A 454 -19.07 38.57 -0.74
CA GLY A 454 -20.49 38.76 -1.01
C GLY A 454 -21.29 39.14 0.25
N LEU A 455 -20.67 39.89 1.15
CA LEU A 455 -21.36 40.57 2.26
C LEU A 455 -22.00 41.85 1.71
N ASN A 456 -23.33 41.95 1.83
CA ASN A 456 -24.10 43.14 1.45
C ASN A 456 -24.03 44.21 2.54
N ILE A 457 -22.83 44.58 2.97
CA ILE A 457 -22.59 45.66 3.94
C ILE A 457 -21.71 46.70 3.24
N SER A 458 -22.26 47.90 3.09
CA SER A 458 -21.57 49.05 2.53
C SER A 458 -20.49 49.58 3.47
N LYS A 459 -19.57 50.38 2.94
CA LYS A 459 -18.51 51.00 3.73
C LYS A 459 -19.07 51.94 4.80
N GLU A 460 -20.13 52.66 4.46
CA GLU A 460 -20.83 53.58 5.34
C GLU A 460 -21.49 52.83 6.50
N GLU A 461 -22.16 51.70 6.23
CA GLU A 461 -22.74 50.83 7.28
C GLU A 461 -21.66 50.26 8.20
N PHE A 462 -20.51 49.82 7.67
CA PHE A 462 -19.40 49.35 8.52
C PHE A 462 -18.93 50.43 9.49
N ILE A 463 -18.84 51.69 9.05
CA ILE A 463 -18.37 52.80 9.87
C ILE A 463 -19.45 53.24 10.87
N ASN A 464 -20.68 53.42 10.41
CA ASN A 464 -21.75 54.05 11.18
C ASN A 464 -22.47 53.04 12.07
N ASP A 465 -22.78 51.86 11.55
CA ASP A 465 -23.61 50.87 12.23
C ASP A 465 -22.75 49.86 12.98
N TYR A 466 -21.71 49.34 12.33
CA TYR A 466 -20.79 48.37 12.95
C TYR A 466 -19.69 49.03 13.79
N LYS A 467 -19.50 50.36 13.69
CA LYS A 467 -18.42 51.11 14.37
C LYS A 467 -17.01 50.63 14.03
N VAL A 468 -16.81 50.08 12.83
CA VAL A 468 -15.48 49.70 12.33
C VAL A 468 -14.67 50.96 12.00
N PRO A 469 -13.44 51.10 12.52
CA PRO A 469 -12.58 52.22 12.15
C PRO A 469 -12.33 52.28 10.64
N LYS A 470 -12.51 53.45 10.03
CA LYS A 470 -12.36 53.65 8.57
C LYS A 470 -11.02 53.15 8.01
N SER A 471 -9.94 53.23 8.80
CA SER A 471 -8.61 52.74 8.40
C SER A 471 -8.52 51.21 8.27
N TRP A 472 -9.41 50.47 8.95
CA TRP A 472 -9.40 49.00 8.96
C TRP A 472 -10.10 48.39 7.73
N ILE A 473 -10.93 49.17 7.02
CA ILE A 473 -11.66 48.74 5.81
C ILE A 473 -10.71 48.66 4.58
N SER A 474 -9.41 48.90 4.75
CA SER A 474 -8.44 48.77 3.66
C SER A 474 -7.76 47.41 3.66
N LYS A 475 -7.66 46.78 2.48
CA LYS A 475 -6.95 45.49 2.32
C LYS A 475 -5.51 45.53 2.84
N LYS A 476 -4.79 46.65 2.61
CA LYS A 476 -3.44 46.85 3.14
C LYS A 476 -3.39 46.76 4.67
N HIS A 477 -4.37 47.38 5.36
CA HIS A 477 -4.43 47.29 6.82
C HIS A 477 -4.75 45.87 7.28
N ALA A 478 -5.73 45.21 6.66
CA ALA A 478 -6.09 43.83 6.96
C ALA A 478 -4.90 42.88 6.82
N LYS A 479 -4.16 42.94 5.69
CA LYS A 479 -2.96 42.12 5.47
C LYS A 479 -1.88 42.38 6.50
N ASN A 480 -1.57 43.64 6.81
CA ASN A 480 -0.57 43.98 7.83
C ASN A 480 -0.95 43.47 9.23
N ARG A 481 -2.25 43.44 9.55
CA ARG A 481 -2.73 42.89 10.82
C ARG A 481 -2.71 41.37 10.83
N LEU A 482 -3.03 40.73 9.70
CA LEU A 482 -3.00 39.27 9.54
C LEU A 482 -1.57 38.72 9.61
N ALA A 483 -0.59 39.42 9.01
CA ALA A 483 0.84 39.08 8.99
C ALA A 483 1.48 38.96 10.38
N VAL A 484 0.83 39.48 11.43
CA VAL A 484 1.31 39.42 12.81
C VAL A 484 0.45 38.52 13.68
N THR A 485 -0.31 37.58 13.10
CA THR A 485 -1.17 36.65 13.85
C THR A 485 -0.52 35.29 14.01
N PRO A 486 -0.89 34.50 15.05
CA PRO A 486 -0.43 33.12 15.20
C PRO A 486 -0.70 32.28 13.95
N LEU A 487 -1.87 32.45 13.32
CA LEU A 487 -2.24 31.74 12.10
C LEU A 487 -1.24 32.00 10.95
N TYR A 488 -0.88 33.27 10.71
CA TYR A 488 0.10 33.60 9.67
C TYR A 488 1.48 33.00 9.97
N PHE A 489 1.97 33.14 11.20
CA PHE A 489 3.27 32.57 11.59
C PHE A 489 3.30 31.05 11.46
N GLN A 490 2.22 30.36 11.87
CA GLN A 490 2.13 28.91 11.73
C GLN A 490 2.11 28.47 10.27
N LEU A 491 1.38 29.17 9.40
CA LEU A 491 1.31 28.86 7.96
C LEU A 491 2.62 29.19 7.22
N SER A 492 3.32 30.24 7.64
CA SER A 492 4.59 30.67 7.04
C SER A 492 5.82 29.92 7.58
N GLY A 493 5.66 29.13 8.65
CA GLY A 493 6.79 28.50 9.36
C GLY A 493 7.69 29.52 10.08
N GLY A 494 7.17 30.70 10.41
CA GLY A 494 7.90 31.76 11.09
C GLY A 494 7.84 31.65 12.62
N LEU A 495 8.92 32.03 13.29
CA LEU A 495 8.95 32.15 14.76
C LEU A 495 8.17 33.38 15.22
N MET A 496 7.28 33.21 16.20
CA MET A 496 6.55 34.30 16.83
C MET A 496 7.19 34.66 18.18
N THR A 497 7.41 35.95 18.44
CA THR A 497 7.75 36.41 19.80
C THR A 497 6.50 36.37 20.66
N MET A 498 6.44 35.42 21.61
CA MET A 498 5.36 35.36 22.58
C MET A 498 5.54 36.39 23.69
N GLY A 499 4.43 37.00 24.08
CA GLY A 499 4.36 38.02 25.12
C GLY A 499 2.98 38.65 25.08
N LYS A 500 2.32 38.74 26.24
CA LYS A 500 1.01 39.36 26.37
C LYS A 500 1.02 40.73 25.69
N ARG A 501 0.19 40.92 24.65
CA ARG A 501 0.01 42.20 23.93
C ARG A 501 -0.79 43.19 24.78
N LYS A 502 -0.34 43.39 26.02
CA LYS A 502 -1.11 44.02 27.11
C LYS A 502 -0.82 45.51 27.31
N SER A 503 -0.02 46.13 26.45
CA SER A 503 0.29 47.55 26.55
C SER A 503 0.17 48.27 25.20
N GLY A 504 -0.07 49.58 25.29
CA GLY A 504 0.00 50.49 24.15
C GLY A 504 -1.10 50.30 23.09
N PRO A 505 -0.80 50.62 21.81
CA PRO A 505 -1.78 50.69 20.73
C PRO A 505 -2.52 49.39 20.43
N VAL A 506 -1.95 48.23 20.75
CA VAL A 506 -2.55 46.93 20.45
C VAL A 506 -3.71 46.62 21.39
N LYS A 507 -3.57 46.88 22.69
CA LYS A 507 -4.66 46.71 23.67
C LYS A 507 -5.85 47.59 23.32
N GLN A 508 -5.60 48.83 22.92
CA GLN A 508 -6.65 49.74 22.48
C GLN A 508 -7.34 49.22 21.21
N ALA A 509 -6.58 48.74 20.21
CA ALA A 509 -7.15 48.16 19.01
C ALA A 509 -8.01 46.91 19.29
N LEU A 510 -7.60 46.04 20.22
CA LEU A 510 -8.40 44.89 20.63
C LEU A 510 -9.73 45.32 21.28
N LYS A 511 -9.69 46.32 22.18
CA LYS A 511 -10.89 46.89 22.81
C LYS A 511 -11.83 47.56 21.80
N THR A 512 -11.28 48.29 20.83
CA THR A 512 -12.06 48.91 19.76
C THR A 512 -12.70 47.86 18.84
N ALA A 513 -12.12 46.67 18.72
CA ALA A 513 -12.67 45.59 17.89
C ALA A 513 -13.83 44.83 18.54
N THR A 514 -14.06 44.98 19.85
CA THR A 514 -15.11 44.26 20.59
C THR A 514 -16.50 44.56 20.05
N GLU A 515 -16.91 45.84 19.99
CA GLU A 515 -18.26 46.22 19.53
C GLU A 515 -18.54 45.81 18.07
N PRO A 516 -17.63 46.03 17.10
CA PRO A 516 -17.82 45.50 15.75
C PRO A 516 -17.96 43.98 15.72
N PHE A 517 -17.17 43.28 16.52
CA PHE A 517 -17.23 41.83 16.59
C PHE A 517 -18.55 41.33 17.20
N ASP A 518 -19.05 41.97 18.25
CA ASP A 518 -20.34 41.62 18.87
C ASP A 518 -21.48 41.68 17.86
N LYS A 519 -21.47 42.69 16.97
CA LYS A 519 -22.44 42.81 15.89
C LYS A 519 -22.29 41.72 14.83
N PHE A 520 -21.06 41.36 14.48
CA PHE A 520 -20.81 40.23 13.58
C PHE A 520 -21.26 38.90 14.20
N ASN A 521 -20.98 38.69 15.49
CA ASN A 521 -21.39 37.50 16.21
C ASN A 521 -22.91 37.40 16.33
N ASP A 522 -23.58 38.50 16.68
CA ASP A 522 -25.04 38.57 16.75
C ASP A 522 -25.70 38.26 15.39
N ASN A 523 -25.12 38.74 14.28
CA ASN A 523 -25.60 38.40 12.95
C ASN A 523 -25.47 36.90 12.61
N VAL A 524 -24.37 36.26 13.00
CA VAL A 524 -24.18 34.82 12.81
C VAL A 524 -25.14 34.04 13.70
N TYR A 525 -25.26 34.43 14.97
CA TYR A 525 -26.15 33.80 15.95
C TYR A 525 -27.63 33.87 15.50
N LYS A 526 -28.07 35.04 15.04
CA LYS A 526 -29.42 35.27 14.48
C LYS A 526 -29.59 34.73 13.06
N LYS A 527 -28.53 34.18 12.45
CA LYS A 527 -28.50 33.67 11.07
C LYS A 527 -28.90 34.71 10.02
N THR A 528 -28.70 35.99 10.29
CA THR A 528 -28.89 37.06 9.30
C THR A 528 -27.79 37.05 8.25
N ILE A 529 -26.57 36.65 8.67
CA ILE A 529 -25.42 36.43 7.79
C ILE A 529 -24.84 35.05 8.11
N SER A 530 -24.58 34.24 7.09
CA SER A 530 -23.88 32.97 7.27
C SER A 530 -22.40 33.22 7.58
N ASP A 531 -21.89 32.48 8.56
CA ASP A 531 -20.48 32.30 8.88
C ASP A 531 -19.59 31.98 7.66
N GLN A 532 -20.10 31.24 6.67
CA GLN A 532 -19.41 30.98 5.40
C GLN A 532 -18.95 32.25 4.68
N ARG A 533 -19.70 33.36 4.83
CA ARG A 533 -19.30 34.66 4.25
C ARG A 533 -18.09 35.23 4.98
N PHE A 534 -17.99 35.03 6.29
CA PHE A 534 -16.82 35.43 7.06
C PHE A 534 -15.61 34.54 6.75
N ASN A 535 -15.83 33.22 6.64
CA ASN A 535 -14.81 32.27 6.18
C ASN A 535 -14.24 32.67 4.82
N LYS A 536 -15.11 33.06 3.88
CA LYS A 536 -14.72 33.52 2.55
C LYS A 536 -13.93 34.83 2.58
N ALA A 537 -14.27 35.77 3.45
CA ALA A 537 -13.50 37.01 3.63
C ALA A 537 -12.08 36.72 4.16
N LEU A 538 -11.96 35.81 5.13
CA LEU A 538 -10.68 35.36 5.67
C LEU A 538 -9.87 34.60 4.62
N TYR A 539 -10.52 33.74 3.83
CA TYR A 539 -9.89 33.06 2.70
C TYR A 539 -9.26 34.05 1.73
N TYR A 540 -9.97 35.08 1.25
CA TYR A 540 -9.37 36.06 0.35
C TYR A 540 -8.22 36.84 0.98
N ALA A 541 -8.30 37.15 2.28
CA ALA A 541 -7.22 37.81 2.98
C ALA A 541 -5.95 36.94 3.09
N LEU A 542 -6.13 35.64 3.36
CA LEU A 542 -5.04 34.66 3.41
C LEU A 542 -4.47 34.36 2.01
N ASP A 543 -5.34 34.16 1.02
CA ASP A 543 -4.93 33.90 -0.36
C ASP A 543 -4.09 35.08 -0.90
N GLU A 544 -4.58 36.32 -0.73
CA GLU A 544 -3.86 37.51 -1.21
C GLU A 544 -2.52 37.74 -0.48
N ILE A 545 -2.39 37.37 0.80
CA ILE A 545 -1.11 37.52 1.52
C ILE A 545 -0.10 36.45 1.11
N PHE A 546 -0.53 35.21 0.89
CA PHE A 546 0.34 34.07 0.58
C PHE A 546 0.68 33.91 -0.91
N ILE A 547 -0.14 34.49 -1.80
CA ILE A 547 0.19 34.66 -3.24
C ILE A 547 1.44 35.52 -3.42
N GLN A 548 1.60 36.55 -2.59
CA GLN A 548 2.74 37.49 -2.71
C GLN A 548 4.05 36.90 -2.19
N ASP A 549 3.97 35.93 -1.26
CA ASP A 549 5.14 35.36 -0.56
C ASP A 549 5.76 34.13 -1.28
N LYS A 550 5.33 33.78 -2.51
CA LYS A 550 5.73 32.54 -3.22
C LYS A 550 5.60 31.29 -2.34
N SER A 551 4.57 31.25 -1.50
CA SER A 551 4.36 30.13 -0.59
C SER A 551 3.92 28.87 -1.36
N ASN A 552 4.31 27.69 -0.89
CA ASN A 552 3.88 26.39 -1.44
C ASN A 552 2.45 26.00 -0.99
N LEU A 553 1.58 26.99 -0.80
CA LEU A 553 0.25 26.83 -0.22
C LEU A 553 -0.82 27.09 -1.30
N GLU A 554 -1.69 26.11 -1.50
CA GLU A 554 -2.90 26.27 -2.31
C GLU A 554 -4.11 26.27 -1.39
N LEU A 555 -4.85 27.39 -1.36
CA LEU A 555 -5.98 27.59 -0.47
C LEU A 555 -7.31 27.41 -1.22
N SER A 556 -8.30 26.86 -0.53
CA SER A 556 -9.68 26.82 -1.00
C SER A 556 -10.67 26.97 0.15
N CYS A 557 -11.81 27.59 -0.11
CA CYS A 557 -12.83 27.86 0.90
C CYS A 557 -14.05 26.97 0.67
N GLU A 558 -14.57 26.36 1.74
CA GLU A 558 -15.79 25.53 1.73
C GLU A 558 -15.77 24.39 0.69
N LYS A 559 -14.58 23.86 0.37
CA LYS A 559 -14.42 22.70 -0.55
C LYS A 559 -14.34 21.39 0.23
N ILE A 560 -14.78 20.31 -0.39
CA ILE A 560 -14.68 18.96 0.19
C ILE A 560 -13.21 18.55 0.28
N HIS A 561 -12.82 17.91 1.38
CA HIS A 561 -11.48 17.38 1.56
C HIS A 561 -11.21 16.20 0.57
N PRO A 562 -10.06 16.16 -0.14
CA PRO A 562 -9.80 15.18 -1.19
C PRO A 562 -9.90 13.72 -0.77
N PHE A 563 -9.57 13.42 0.50
CA PHE A 563 -9.59 12.06 1.05
C PHE A 563 -10.67 11.84 2.13
N LEU A 564 -11.42 12.89 2.49
CA LEU A 564 -12.45 12.82 3.54
C LEU A 564 -13.75 13.38 2.94
N PRO A 565 -14.48 12.59 2.13
CA PRO A 565 -15.57 13.08 1.28
C PRO A 565 -16.78 13.69 1.99
N THR A 566 -16.90 13.56 3.32
CA THR A 566 -18.00 14.19 4.09
C THR A 566 -17.50 15.38 4.90
N ILE A 567 -16.18 15.61 4.94
CA ILE A 567 -15.57 16.77 5.55
C ILE A 567 -15.47 17.91 4.54
N ARG A 568 -15.98 19.06 4.96
CA ARG A 568 -15.81 20.36 4.32
C ARG A 568 -15.28 21.33 5.38
N PRO A 569 -13.97 21.60 5.43
CA PRO A 569 -13.44 22.62 6.32
C PRO A 569 -13.85 24.00 5.82
N ASP A 570 -13.83 24.98 6.73
CA ASP A 570 -14.11 26.37 6.39
C ASP A 570 -13.09 26.90 5.37
N ILE A 571 -11.81 26.56 5.58
CA ILE A 571 -10.72 26.77 4.62
C ILE A 571 -9.84 25.51 4.60
N LEU A 572 -9.65 24.93 3.41
CA LEU A 572 -8.71 23.86 3.14
C LEU A 572 -7.43 24.43 2.54
N ILE A 573 -6.28 24.02 3.09
CA ILE A 573 -4.96 24.39 2.58
C ILE A 573 -4.23 23.11 2.17
N ASN A 574 -3.81 23.06 0.91
CA ASN A 574 -2.93 22.04 0.36
C ASN A 574 -1.49 22.56 0.43
N VAL A 575 -0.68 21.98 1.31
CA VAL A 575 0.77 22.21 1.31
C VAL A 575 1.34 21.26 0.27
N HIS A 576 1.76 21.81 -0.88
CA HIS A 576 2.06 21.02 -2.09
C HIS A 576 2.88 19.75 -1.79
N ASN A 577 2.29 18.60 -2.11
CA ASN A 577 2.87 17.26 -1.96
C ASN A 577 3.32 16.88 -0.53
N ASN A 578 2.85 17.58 0.50
CA ASN A 578 3.18 17.30 1.89
C ASN A 578 1.94 16.89 2.70
N LYS A 579 1.06 17.84 3.01
CA LYS A 579 -0.08 17.64 3.93
C LYS A 579 -1.27 18.51 3.57
N TYR A 580 -2.45 18.15 4.10
CA TYR A 580 -3.62 19.02 4.11
C TYR A 580 -3.81 19.65 5.48
N ILE A 581 -4.19 20.93 5.51
CA ILE A 581 -4.55 21.65 6.72
C ILE A 581 -6.01 22.09 6.58
N CYS A 582 -6.86 21.61 7.48
CA CYS A 582 -8.25 22.01 7.61
C CYS A 582 -8.37 23.10 8.68
N LEU A 583 -8.68 24.34 8.28
CA LEU A 583 -9.00 25.40 9.21
C LEU A 583 -10.50 25.35 9.57
N GLU A 584 -10.79 25.40 10.86
CA GLU A 584 -12.13 25.39 11.44
C GLU A 584 -12.31 26.61 12.35
N PHE A 585 -13.08 27.60 11.92
CA PHE A 585 -13.30 28.85 12.62
C PHE A 585 -14.51 28.74 13.56
N CYS A 586 -14.32 29.27 14.77
CA CYS A 586 -15.39 29.38 15.76
C CYS A 586 -15.61 30.86 16.10
N TYR A 587 -16.71 31.42 15.58
CA TYR A 587 -17.18 32.77 15.91
C TYR A 587 -18.14 32.68 17.09
N THR A 588 -17.68 33.05 18.29
CA THR A 588 -18.50 33.00 19.50
C THR A 588 -18.25 34.24 20.37
N ASN A 589 -19.18 34.60 21.25
CA ASN A 589 -18.89 35.54 22.35
C ASN A 589 -18.71 34.81 23.68
N ASP A 590 -18.89 33.50 23.68
CA ASP A 590 -18.75 32.66 24.85
C ASP A 590 -17.28 32.30 25.09
N ASN A 591 -16.74 32.82 26.17
CA ASN A 591 -15.37 32.58 26.61
C ASN A 591 -15.26 31.39 27.58
N THR A 592 -16.34 30.65 27.82
CA THR A 592 -16.37 29.50 28.72
C THR A 592 -15.47 28.37 28.18
N PRO A 593 -14.42 27.96 28.92
CA PRO A 593 -13.49 26.92 28.47
C PRO A 593 -14.17 25.60 28.06
N GLY A 594 -15.24 25.21 28.75
CA GLY A 594 -15.99 23.98 28.43
C GLY A 594 -16.64 24.00 27.04
N ASN A 595 -17.13 25.15 26.59
CA ASN A 595 -17.77 25.27 25.28
C ASN A 595 -16.75 25.23 24.13
N MET A 596 -15.54 25.75 24.37
CA MET A 596 -14.39 25.57 23.48
C MET A 596 -14.03 24.09 23.34
N ALA A 597 -13.85 23.39 24.46
CA ALA A 597 -13.53 21.96 24.46
C ALA A 597 -14.62 21.15 23.73
N ASP A 598 -15.89 21.44 23.99
CA ASP A 598 -17.01 20.77 23.34
C ASP A 598 -17.03 20.96 21.82
N TYR A 599 -16.79 22.19 21.35
CA TYR A 599 -16.70 22.51 19.92
C TYR A 599 -15.60 21.67 19.23
N VAL A 600 -14.39 21.67 19.81
CA VAL A 600 -13.24 20.90 19.30
C VAL A 600 -13.57 19.42 19.24
N LEU A 601 -14.02 18.84 20.36
CA LEU A 601 -14.31 17.40 20.46
C LEU A 601 -15.45 16.97 19.54
N ARG A 602 -16.48 17.80 19.35
CA ARG A 602 -17.58 17.50 18.42
C ARG A 602 -17.10 17.46 16.97
N LYS A 603 -16.32 18.46 16.54
CA LYS A 603 -15.78 18.51 15.17
C LYS A 603 -14.78 17.38 14.93
N LEU A 604 -13.84 17.16 15.85
CA LEU A 604 -12.90 16.04 15.75
C LEU A 604 -13.59 14.68 15.68
N ASN A 605 -14.73 14.49 16.36
CA ASN A 605 -15.49 13.24 16.29
C ASN A 605 -15.96 12.98 14.85
N THR A 606 -16.39 14.01 14.12
CA THR A 606 -16.77 13.91 12.71
C THR A 606 -15.59 13.49 11.83
N TYR A 607 -14.42 14.11 12.01
CA TYR A 607 -13.20 13.75 11.28
C TYR A 607 -12.78 12.29 11.56
N MET A 608 -12.72 11.91 12.84
CA MET A 608 -12.32 10.57 13.26
C MET A 608 -13.27 9.48 12.77
N LYS A 609 -14.59 9.73 12.78
CA LYS A 609 -15.58 8.79 12.23
C LYS A 609 -15.34 8.53 10.75
N GLN A 610 -15.03 9.56 9.97
CA GLN A 610 -14.73 9.37 8.55
C GLN A 610 -13.39 8.66 8.34
N LEU A 611 -12.34 9.04 9.06
CA LEU A 611 -11.03 8.38 8.96
C LEU A 611 -11.12 6.88 9.25
N TRP A 612 -11.90 6.48 10.25
CA TRP A 612 -12.10 5.06 10.54
C TRP A 612 -12.84 4.32 9.43
N MET A 613 -13.84 4.95 8.80
CA MET A 613 -14.51 4.37 7.63
C MET A 613 -13.56 4.16 6.45
N GLU A 614 -12.69 5.14 6.17
CA GLU A 614 -11.77 5.08 5.03
C GLU A 614 -10.56 4.16 5.31
N LEU A 615 -10.12 4.05 6.56
CA LEU A 615 -8.98 3.20 6.97
C LEU A 615 -9.38 1.77 7.35
N GLY A 616 -10.68 1.43 7.36
CA GLY A 616 -11.17 0.10 7.73
C GLY A 616 -10.88 -0.28 9.19
N LEU A 617 -10.66 0.70 10.06
CA LEU A 617 -10.40 0.46 11.49
C LEU A 617 -11.74 0.21 12.20
N PRO A 618 -11.83 -0.80 13.09
CA PRO A 618 -13.06 -1.04 13.84
C PRO A 618 -13.41 0.19 14.69
N PRO A 619 -14.71 0.56 14.80
CA PRO A 619 -15.12 1.61 15.73
C PRO A 619 -14.82 1.13 17.16
N LEU A 620 -13.89 1.82 17.83
CA LEU A 620 -13.58 1.61 19.25
C LEU A 620 -14.69 2.17 20.14
#